data_AF-A0A1S3EIH9-F1
#
_entry.id   AF-A0A1S3EIH9-F1
#
_cell.length_a   1.000
_cell.length_b   1.000
_cell.length_c   1.000
_cell.angle_alpha   90.00
_cell.angle_beta   90.00
_cell.angle_gamma   90.00
#
_symmetry.space_group_name_H-M   'P 1'
#
loop_
_entity.id
_entity.type
_entity.pdbx_description
1 polymer ?
#
loop_
_entity_poly.entity_id
_entity_poly.type
_entity_poly.pdbx_seq_one_letter_code
_entity_poly.pdbx_strand_id
1 'polypeptide(L)'
;MHKFIIVATDYYHVRGGSIHDKSAQDQVIKFIQHQIIYKFGILETITVDQGIMFTSDKLVAFMQNFRTKLICSSLYYTQDNGQAEANHKIVIDLIKKYIEDKLKRWHEILQEVLWSVMDSKTIVTIFTPYWLTYGYDAVLPLDINVASL
;
A
#
# COMPACT_ATOMS: atom_id res chain seq x y z
N MET A 1 -4.82 -10.03 -17.51
CA MET A 1 -4.23 -10.88 -16.44
C MET A 1 -3.48 -9.99 -15.46
N HIS A 2 -3.77 -10.02 -14.17
CA HIS A 2 -3.05 -9.24 -13.15
C HIS A 2 -1.73 -9.93 -12.82
N LYS A 3 -0.60 -9.20 -12.81
CA LYS A 3 0.74 -9.79 -12.62
C LYS A 3 1.50 -9.18 -11.46
N PHE A 4 1.22 -7.92 -11.11
CA PHE A 4 1.96 -7.17 -10.11
C PHE A 4 1.00 -6.56 -9.08
N ILE A 5 1.50 -6.37 -7.86
CA ILE A 5 0.82 -5.62 -6.81
C ILE A 5 1.55 -4.29 -6.69
N ILE A 6 0.81 -3.20 -6.71
CA ILE A 6 1.30 -1.90 -6.23
C ILE A 6 0.80 -1.71 -4.82
N VAL A 7 1.70 -1.29 -3.93
CA VAL A 7 1.39 -0.99 -2.54
C VAL A 7 1.89 0.41 -2.24
N ALA A 8 1.05 1.21 -1.60
CA ALA A 8 1.40 2.51 -1.03
C ALA A 8 1.11 2.47 0.46
N THR A 9 2.05 2.99 1.24
CA THR A 9 2.03 2.98 2.70
C THR A 9 2.32 4.39 3.21
N ASP A 10 1.59 4.78 4.25
CA ASP A 10 1.98 5.88 5.12
C ASP A 10 2.07 5.35 6.58
N TYR A 11 2.20 6.24 7.57
CA TYR A 11 2.30 5.87 8.98
C TYR A 11 1.08 5.08 9.52
N TYR A 12 -0.10 5.29 8.95
CA TYR A 12 -1.38 4.81 9.46
C TYR A 12 -2.21 4.01 8.44
N HIS A 13 -1.79 3.97 7.18
CA HIS A 13 -2.55 3.36 6.10
C HIS A 13 -1.68 2.54 5.17
N VAL A 14 -2.18 1.36 4.81
CA VAL A 14 -1.71 0.59 3.66
C VAL A 14 -2.81 0.57 2.60
N ARG A 15 -2.42 0.84 1.36
CA ARG A 15 -3.28 0.79 0.18
C ARG A 15 -2.60 -0.09 -0.85
N GLY A 16 -3.38 -0.89 -1.57
CA GLY A 16 -2.84 -1.70 -2.64
C GLY A 16 -3.80 -1.88 -3.78
N GLY A 17 -3.21 -2.13 -4.94
CA GLY A 17 -3.90 -2.30 -6.21
C GLY A 17 -3.21 -3.37 -7.04
N SER A 18 -3.95 -3.89 -8.00
CA SER A 18 -3.41 -4.83 -8.98
C SER A 18 -2.95 -4.09 -10.23
N ILE A 19 -1.78 -4.45 -10.75
CA ILE A 19 -1.25 -3.96 -12.02
C ILE A 19 -1.06 -5.13 -12.99
N HIS A 20 -1.44 -4.93 -14.24
CA HIS A 20 -1.35 -5.95 -15.29
C HIS A 20 0.07 -6.15 -15.82
N ASP A 21 0.85 -5.08 -15.95
CA ASP A 21 2.21 -5.12 -16.48
C ASP A 21 3.05 -3.95 -15.95
N LYS A 22 4.37 -4.12 -15.87
CA LYS A 22 5.31 -3.06 -15.50
C LYS A 22 5.37 -1.90 -16.52
N SER A 23 4.91 -2.15 -17.75
CA SER A 23 4.75 -1.12 -18.78
C SER A 23 3.48 -0.27 -18.60
N ALA A 24 2.54 -0.70 -17.72
CA ALA A 24 1.22 -0.09 -17.61
C ALA A 24 1.19 1.16 -16.71
N GLN A 25 1.91 2.20 -17.10
CA GLN A 25 2.01 3.48 -16.37
C GLN A 25 0.64 4.12 -16.11
N ASP A 26 -0.32 3.97 -17.03
CA ASP A 26 -1.69 4.43 -16.83
C ASP A 26 -2.39 3.81 -15.62
N GLN A 27 -2.04 2.57 -15.26
CA GLN A 27 -2.59 1.92 -14.07
C GLN A 27 -1.94 2.45 -12.78
N VAL A 28 -0.65 2.78 -12.82
CA VAL A 28 0.05 3.43 -11.70
C VAL A 28 -0.54 4.82 -11.45
N ILE A 29 -0.73 5.61 -12.52
CA ILE A 29 -1.35 6.94 -12.42
C ILE A 29 -2.77 6.83 -11.87
N LYS A 30 -3.59 5.93 -12.42
CA LYS A 30 -4.94 5.67 -11.89
C LYS A 30 -4.92 5.23 -10.43
N PHE A 31 -3.94 4.43 -10.02
CA PHE A 31 -3.80 4.01 -8.64
C PHE A 31 -3.50 5.21 -7.73
N ILE A 32 -2.49 6.03 -8.06
CA ILE A 32 -2.13 7.23 -7.29
C ILE A 32 -3.32 8.19 -7.22
N GLN A 33 -3.99 8.43 -8.34
CA GLN A 33 -5.14 9.33 -8.41
C GLN A 33 -6.29 8.87 -7.51
N HIS A 34 -6.74 7.61 -7.64
CA HIS A 34 -7.93 7.11 -6.93
C HIS A 34 -7.66 6.67 -5.49
N GLN A 35 -6.49 6.08 -5.21
CA GLN A 35 -6.19 5.50 -3.90
C GLN A 35 -5.43 6.45 -2.98
N ILE A 36 -4.79 7.48 -3.55
CA ILE A 36 -4.02 8.45 -2.78
C ILE A 36 -4.66 9.83 -2.87
N ILE A 37 -4.65 10.47 -4.04
CA ILE A 37 -5.05 11.87 -4.20
C ILE A 37 -6.52 12.10 -3.83
N TYR A 38 -7.44 11.28 -4.35
CA TYR A 38 -8.87 11.45 -4.06
C TYR A 38 -9.28 11.14 -2.62
N LYS A 39 -8.42 10.46 -1.85
CA LYS A 39 -8.72 10.07 -0.47
C LYS A 39 -8.04 10.95 0.57
N PHE A 40 -6.79 11.34 0.31
CA PHE A 40 -5.97 12.11 1.24
C PHE A 40 -5.74 13.56 0.79
N GLY A 41 -6.13 13.89 -0.44
CA GLY A 41 -5.84 15.17 -1.06
C GLY A 41 -4.47 15.20 -1.73
N ILE A 42 -4.04 16.41 -2.09
CA ILE A 42 -2.76 16.64 -2.75
C ILE A 42 -1.64 16.54 -1.70
N LEU A 43 -0.74 15.57 -1.88
CA LEU A 43 0.44 15.39 -1.04
C LEU A 43 1.56 16.33 -1.49
N GLU A 44 2.40 16.75 -0.55
CA GLU A 44 3.62 17.49 -0.89
C GLU A 44 4.63 16.58 -1.61
N THR A 45 4.78 15.35 -1.13
CA THR A 45 5.81 14.41 -1.60
C THR A 45 5.28 12.99 -1.63
N ILE A 46 5.62 12.24 -2.69
CA ILE A 46 5.48 10.78 -2.75
C ILE A 46 6.86 10.19 -2.99
N THR A 47 7.24 9.25 -2.14
CA THR A 47 8.48 8.48 -2.28
C THR A 47 8.18 7.14 -2.94
N VAL A 48 8.92 6.80 -3.99
CA VAL A 48 8.78 5.56 -4.77
C VAL A 48 10.12 4.83 -4.83
N ASP A 49 10.08 3.51 -5.02
CA ASP A 49 11.28 2.73 -5.30
C ASP A 49 11.81 3.03 -6.72
N GLN A 50 13.01 2.53 -7.03
CA GLN A 50 13.61 2.68 -8.37
C GLN A 50 13.00 1.72 -9.42
N GLY A 51 11.78 1.23 -9.18
CA GLY A 51 11.07 0.41 -10.14
C GLY A 51 10.87 1.17 -11.45
N ILE A 52 11.10 0.47 -12.58
CA ILE A 52 10.92 1.01 -13.95
C ILE A 52 9.52 1.62 -14.17
N MET A 53 8.53 1.19 -13.38
CA MET A 53 7.17 1.75 -13.40
C MET A 53 7.09 3.20 -12.93
N PHE A 54 8.01 3.63 -12.08
CA PHE A 54 7.98 4.92 -11.41
C PHE A 54 8.94 5.96 -12.00
N THR A 55 9.78 5.56 -12.96
CA THR A 55 10.77 6.43 -13.61
C THR A 55 10.27 7.04 -14.93
N SER A 56 9.00 6.87 -15.26
CA SER A 56 8.45 7.35 -16.53
C SER A 56 8.17 8.84 -16.57
N ASP A 57 8.48 9.48 -17.70
CA ASP A 57 8.16 10.90 -17.94
C ASP A 57 6.67 11.20 -17.79
N LYS A 58 5.81 10.25 -18.17
CA LYS A 58 4.36 10.36 -18.04
C LYS A 58 3.91 10.48 -16.58
N LEU A 59 4.50 9.68 -15.69
CA LEU A 59 4.23 9.77 -14.26
C LEU A 59 4.78 11.09 -13.69
N VAL A 60 5.99 11.49 -14.08
CA VAL A 60 6.60 12.75 -13.62
C VAL A 60 5.73 13.95 -14.01
N ALA A 61 5.27 14.02 -15.27
CA ALA A 61 4.37 15.07 -15.74
C ALA A 61 3.03 15.08 -14.99
N PHE A 62 2.46 13.89 -14.72
CA PHE A 62 1.26 13.77 -13.90
C PHE A 62 1.47 14.35 -12.49
N MET A 63 2.57 14.01 -11.83
CA MET A 63 2.88 14.50 -10.48
C MET A 63 3.11 16.02 -10.45
N GLN A 64 3.76 16.57 -11.48
CA GLN A 64 3.95 18.01 -11.65
C GLN A 64 2.63 18.77 -11.77
N ASN A 65 1.62 18.21 -12.44
CA ASN A 65 0.29 18.83 -12.54
C ASN A 65 -0.39 19.02 -11.17
N PHE A 66 -0.13 18.11 -10.23
CA PHE A 66 -0.61 18.20 -8.85
C PHE A 66 0.36 18.95 -7.92
N ARG A 67 1.50 19.44 -8.43
CA ARG A 67 2.58 20.07 -7.65
C ARG A 67 3.13 19.15 -6.55
N THR A 68 3.02 17.85 -6.74
CA THR A 68 3.57 16.85 -5.82
C THR A 68 4.98 16.46 -6.26
N LYS A 69 5.93 16.47 -5.32
CA LYS A 69 7.31 16.03 -5.58
C LYS A 69 7.34 14.51 -5.61
N LEU A 70 7.90 13.94 -6.69
CA LEU A 70 8.19 12.52 -6.77
C LEU A 70 9.65 12.29 -6.39
N ILE A 71 9.89 11.59 -5.28
CA ILE A 71 11.24 11.25 -4.81
C ILE A 71 11.48 9.76 -5.07
N CYS A 72 12.50 9.44 -5.88
CA CYS A 72 12.98 8.07 -5.97
C CYS A 72 13.91 7.79 -4.78
N SER A 73 13.58 6.80 -3.95
CA SER A 73 14.48 6.36 -2.89
C SER A 73 15.79 5.86 -3.50
N SER A 74 16.92 6.44 -3.09
CA SER A 74 18.24 5.86 -3.39
C SER A 74 18.53 4.73 -2.40
N LEU A 75 19.33 3.73 -2.82
CA LEU A 75 19.87 2.71 -1.91
C LEU A 75 20.59 3.30 -0.67
N TYR A 76 20.94 4.58 -0.72
CA TYR A 76 21.71 5.30 0.29
C TYR A 76 20.87 5.97 1.39
N TYR A 77 19.53 6.00 1.28
CA TYR A 77 18.64 6.54 2.32
C TYR A 77 18.28 5.52 3.43
N THR A 78 19.08 4.46 3.57
CA THR A 78 18.88 3.34 4.50
C THR A 78 19.11 3.69 5.97
N GLN A 79 19.82 4.78 6.28
CA GLN A 79 20.14 5.13 7.68
C GLN A 79 18.96 5.75 8.45
N ASP A 80 18.16 6.63 7.84
CA ASP A 80 16.99 7.24 8.50
C ASP A 80 15.67 6.49 8.23
N ASN A 81 15.61 5.69 7.15
CA ASN A 81 14.40 4.99 6.73
C ASN A 81 14.35 3.51 7.17
N GLY A 82 15.34 3.03 7.93
CA GLY A 82 15.48 1.60 8.26
C GLY A 82 14.26 0.99 8.97
N GLN A 83 13.57 1.76 9.80
CA GLN A 83 12.33 1.30 10.45
C GLN A 83 11.16 1.19 9.47
N ALA A 84 11.02 2.17 8.55
CA ALA A 84 9.99 2.13 7.52
C ALA A 84 10.26 1.00 6.51
N GLU A 85 11.53 0.76 6.14
CA GLU A 85 11.94 -0.35 5.29
C GLU A 85 11.66 -1.71 5.95
N ALA A 86 12.00 -1.87 7.24
CA ALA A 86 11.68 -3.09 7.98
C ALA A 86 10.17 -3.32 8.05
N ASN A 87 9.38 -2.28 8.31
CA ASN A 87 7.92 -2.35 8.32
C ASN A 87 7.35 -2.68 6.93
N HIS A 88 7.85 -2.06 5.86
CA HIS A 88 7.44 -2.37 4.49
C HIS A 88 7.75 -3.82 4.14
N LYS A 89 8.91 -4.34 4.55
CA LYS A 89 9.28 -5.74 4.34
C LYS A 89 8.31 -6.69 5.06
N ILE A 90 7.97 -6.41 6.33
CA ILE A 90 6.99 -7.20 7.09
C ILE A 90 5.63 -7.20 6.41
N VAL A 91 5.13 -6.03 5.98
CA VAL A 91 3.85 -5.90 5.26
C VAL A 91 3.87 -6.71 3.96
N ILE A 92 4.93 -6.58 3.17
CA ILE A 92 5.09 -7.32 1.91
C ILE A 92 5.11 -8.83 2.16
N ASP A 93 5.83 -9.29 3.19
CA ASP A 93 5.96 -10.72 3.50
C ASP A 93 4.65 -11.30 4.04
N LEU A 94 3.88 -10.54 4.82
CA LEU A 94 2.52 -10.91 5.22
C LEU A 94 1.60 -11.04 4.01
N ILE A 95 1.59 -10.03 3.12
CA ILE A 95 0.77 -10.05 1.90
C ILE A 95 1.11 -11.28 1.04
N LYS A 96 2.41 -11.58 0.85
CA LYS A 96 2.85 -12.77 0.13
C LYS A 96 2.32 -14.05 0.76
N LYS A 97 2.46 -14.20 2.08
CA LYS A 97 2.00 -15.38 2.81
C LYS A 97 0.49 -15.61 2.64
N TYR A 98 -0.32 -14.56 2.73
CA TYR A 98 -1.77 -14.67 2.54
C TYR A 98 -2.19 -14.98 1.09
N ILE A 99 -1.38 -14.54 0.11
CA ILE A 99 -1.66 -14.74 -1.31
C ILE A 99 -1.17 -16.09 -1.82
N GLU A 100 -0.14 -16.67 -1.23
CA GLU A 100 0.47 -17.95 -1.62
C GLU A 100 -0.56 -19.08 -1.69
N ASP A 101 -1.48 -19.14 -0.71
CA ASP A 101 -2.55 -20.14 -0.67
C ASP A 101 -3.67 -19.90 -1.70
N LYS A 102 -3.73 -18.72 -2.32
CA LYS A 102 -4.83 -18.26 -3.20
C LYS A 102 -4.33 -17.64 -4.51
N LEU A 103 -3.20 -18.13 -5.04
CA LEU A 103 -2.51 -17.59 -6.22
C LEU A 103 -3.37 -17.40 -7.48
N LYS A 104 -4.45 -18.14 -7.69
CA LYS A 104 -5.31 -17.96 -8.89
C LYS A 104 -6.27 -16.77 -8.77
N ARG A 105 -6.66 -16.40 -7.54
CA ARG A 105 -7.68 -15.37 -7.25
C ARG A 105 -7.15 -14.26 -6.36
N TRP A 106 -5.82 -14.11 -6.29
CA TRP A 106 -5.16 -13.15 -5.40
C TRP A 106 -5.67 -11.72 -5.57
N HIS A 107 -6.00 -11.33 -6.80
CA HIS A 107 -6.49 -9.99 -7.15
C HIS A 107 -7.88 -9.70 -6.60
N GLU A 108 -8.71 -10.73 -6.37
CA GLU A 108 -10.05 -10.60 -5.79
C GLU A 108 -9.97 -10.42 -4.27
N ILE A 109 -9.06 -11.15 -3.61
CA ILE A 109 -8.88 -11.11 -2.15
C ILE A 109 -7.90 -10.03 -1.70
N LEU A 110 -7.24 -9.32 -2.61
CA LEU A 110 -6.16 -8.39 -2.28
C LEU A 110 -6.61 -7.35 -1.25
N GLN A 111 -7.82 -6.81 -1.40
CA GLN A 111 -8.36 -5.82 -0.47
C GLN A 111 -8.61 -6.42 0.93
N GLU A 112 -9.10 -7.66 0.99
CA GLU A 112 -9.29 -8.38 2.26
C GLU A 112 -7.94 -8.63 2.94
N VAL A 113 -6.93 -9.07 2.19
CA VAL A 113 -5.58 -9.32 2.72
C VAL A 113 -4.97 -8.03 3.27
N LEU A 114 -5.06 -6.92 2.52
CA LEU A 114 -4.56 -5.63 2.96
C LEU A 114 -5.26 -5.18 4.24
N TRP A 115 -6.57 -5.38 4.33
CA TRP A 115 -7.32 -5.03 5.53
C TRP A 115 -6.95 -5.89 6.74
N SER A 116 -6.75 -7.21 6.57
CA SER A 116 -6.25 -8.07 7.65
C SER A 116 -4.86 -7.65 8.15
N VAL A 117 -4.00 -7.17 7.25
CA VAL A 117 -2.68 -6.63 7.62
C VAL A 117 -2.82 -5.32 8.41
N MET A 118 -3.80 -4.48 8.07
CA MET A 118 -4.10 -3.24 8.79
C MET A 118 -4.66 -3.46 10.19
N ASP A 119 -5.41 -4.53 10.40
CA ASP A 119 -6.00 -4.84 11.70
C ASP A 119 -5.09 -5.72 12.58
N SER A 120 -4.03 -6.27 12.00
CA SER A 120 -3.02 -6.97 12.78
C SER A 120 -2.26 -5.98 13.68
N LYS A 121 -2.35 -6.17 15.00
CA LYS A 121 -1.58 -5.41 15.99
C LYS A 121 -0.10 -5.43 15.62
N THR A 122 0.46 -4.28 15.28
CA THR A 122 1.90 -4.15 15.06
C THR A 122 2.57 -4.04 16.43
N ILE A 123 3.61 -4.85 16.67
CA ILE A 123 4.30 -5.01 17.98
C ILE A 123 4.78 -3.67 18.58
N VAL A 124 4.92 -2.62 17.76
CA VAL A 124 5.53 -1.34 18.13
C VAL A 124 4.55 -0.36 18.79
N THR A 125 3.25 -0.41 18.49
CA THR A 125 2.32 0.68 18.85
C THR A 125 1.23 0.30 19.84
N ILE A 126 1.08 -0.99 20.19
CA ILE A 126 0.00 -1.54 21.05
C ILE A 126 -1.41 -1.40 20.42
N PHE A 127 -1.60 -0.43 19.52
CA PHE A 127 -2.80 -0.15 18.73
C PHE A 127 -2.64 -0.59 17.26
N THR A 128 -3.75 -0.96 16.64
CA THR A 128 -3.78 -1.25 15.20
C THR A 128 -3.67 0.05 14.41
N PRO A 129 -3.03 0.04 13.22
CA PRO A 129 -3.09 1.18 12.29
C PRO A 129 -4.51 1.70 12.02
N TYR A 130 -5.51 0.81 12.01
CA TYR A 130 -6.92 1.18 11.92
C TYR A 130 -7.39 2.02 13.12
N TRP A 131 -7.08 1.58 14.35
CA TRP A 131 -7.40 2.32 15.57
C TRP A 131 -6.73 3.69 15.59
N LEU A 132 -5.47 3.79 15.16
CA LEU A 132 -4.76 5.08 15.09
C LEU A 132 -5.40 6.07 14.10
N THR A 133 -6.08 5.56 13.07
CA THR A 133 -6.75 6.38 12.06
C THR A 133 -8.14 6.83 12.52
N TYR A 134 -8.93 5.90 13.07
CA TYR A 134 -10.36 6.11 13.29
C TYR A 134 -10.75 6.20 14.78
N GLY A 135 -9.85 5.84 15.69
CA GLY A 135 -10.06 5.88 17.14
C GLY A 135 -10.82 4.67 17.73
N TYR A 136 -11.08 3.64 16.95
CA TYR A 136 -11.75 2.40 17.37
C TYR A 136 -11.24 1.19 16.58
N ASP A 137 -11.42 -0.03 17.10
CA ASP A 137 -10.97 -1.27 16.45
C ASP A 137 -11.84 -1.62 15.23
N ALA A 138 -11.25 -2.23 14.18
CA ALA A 138 -12.02 -2.69 13.04
C ALA A 138 -12.86 -3.93 13.43
N VAL A 139 -14.08 -4.04 12.92
CA VAL A 139 -14.87 -5.27 13.05
C VAL A 139 -14.47 -6.21 11.92
N LEU A 140 -13.76 -7.29 12.24
CA LEU A 140 -13.34 -8.29 11.24
C LEU A 140 -14.50 -9.20 10.84
N PRO A 141 -14.47 -9.85 9.65
CA PRO A 141 -15.52 -10.80 9.26
C PRO A 141 -15.52 -12.03 10.18
N LEU A 142 -14.38 -12.32 10.80
CA LEU A 142 -14.26 -13.36 11.83
C LEU A 142 -15.06 -12.99 13.09
N ASP A 143 -15.10 -11.71 13.49
CA ASP A 143 -15.85 -11.25 14.66
C ASP A 143 -17.36 -11.33 14.44
N ILE A 144 -17.81 -11.14 13.19
CA ILE A 144 -19.22 -11.26 12.79
C ILE A 144 -19.71 -12.71 12.96
N ASN A 145 -18.87 -13.70 12.69
CA ASN A 145 -19.21 -15.11 12.85
C ASN A 145 -19.28 -15.55 14.33
N VAL A 146 -18.56 -14.88 15.23
CA VAL A 146 -18.58 -15.20 16.67
C VAL A 146 -19.82 -14.62 17.37
N ALA A 147 -20.37 -13.51 16.86
CA ALA A 147 -21.58 -12.90 17.39
C ALA A 147 -22.89 -13.67 17.10
N SER A 148 -22.82 -14.80 16.39
CA SER A 148 -23.99 -15.60 16.00
C SER A 148 -24.20 -16.88 16.84
N LEU A 149 -23.61 -16.97 18.04
CA LEU A 149 -23.79 -18.06 19.00
C LEU A 149 -24.49 -17.60 20.28
#